data_AF-A0A527HFH7-F1
#
_entry.id   AF-A0A527HFH7-F1
#
_cell.length_a   1.000
_cell.length_b   1.000
_cell.length_c   1.000
_cell.angle_alpha   90.00
_cell.angle_beta   90.00
_cell.angle_gamma   90.00
#
_symmetry.space_group_name_H-M   'P 1'
#
loop_
_entity.id
_entity.type
_entity.pdbx_description
1 polymer ?
#
loop_
_entity_poly.entity_id
_entity_poly.type
_entity_poly.pdbx_seq_one_letter_code
_entity_poly.pdbx_strand_id
1 'polypeptide(L)'
;ALLQLKGEAATADWLKAMKTNFTAYKGNSTVMKAVNAGEIEGGVIYHYYYFGDQAKTGENSKNVELHYFKNQDPGAFVSISGGGVLASSKHPKEAQAFL
;
A
#
# COMPACT_ATOMS: atom_id res chain seq x y z
N ALA A 1 -11.19 -0.69 0.73
CA ALA A 1 -12.16 0.41 0.98
C ALA A 1 -13.14 0.63 -0.17
N LEU A 2 -12.70 0.73 -1.44
CA LEU A 2 -13.60 1.06 -2.56
C LEU A 2 -14.84 0.16 -2.64
N LEU A 3 -14.65 -1.16 -2.58
CA LEU A 3 -15.76 -2.13 -2.55
C LEU A 3 -16.73 -1.90 -1.39
N GLN A 4 -16.21 -1.75 -0.18
CA GLN A 4 -17.03 -1.54 1.01
C GLN A 4 -17.82 -0.22 0.95
N LEU A 5 -17.22 0.85 0.42
CA LEU A 5 -17.81 2.20 0.41
C LEU A 5 -18.68 2.47 -0.82
N LYS A 6 -18.38 1.85 -1.96
CA LYS A 6 -19.00 2.15 -3.27
C LYS A 6 -19.69 0.95 -3.92
N GLY A 7 -19.54 -0.25 -3.37
CA GLY A 7 -20.17 -1.47 -3.88
C GLY A 7 -19.43 -2.12 -5.05
N GLU A 8 -19.93 -3.30 -5.43
CA GLU A 8 -19.30 -4.20 -6.41
C GLU A 8 -19.25 -3.60 -7.82
N ALA A 9 -20.37 -3.08 -8.32
CA ALA A 9 -20.46 -2.53 -9.66
C ALA A 9 -19.44 -1.40 -9.91
N ALA A 10 -19.41 -0.40 -9.01
CA ALA A 10 -18.48 0.73 -9.11
C ALA A 10 -17.01 0.27 -8.99
N THR A 11 -16.74 -0.75 -8.16
CA THR A 11 -15.39 -1.31 -8.03
C THR A 11 -14.96 -2.06 -9.27
N ALA A 12 -15.84 -2.85 -9.88
CA ALA A 12 -15.55 -3.58 -11.11
C ALA A 12 -15.25 -2.62 -12.26
N ASP A 13 -16.02 -1.54 -12.40
CA ASP A 13 -15.78 -0.55 -13.46
C ASP A 13 -14.49 0.24 -13.24
N TRP A 14 -14.18 0.61 -11.99
CA TRP A 14 -12.88 1.21 -11.65
C TRP A 14 -11.71 0.28 -11.97
N LEU A 15 -11.81 -1.02 -11.67
CA LEU A 15 -10.76 -2.00 -11.98
C LEU A 15 -10.58 -2.22 -13.49
N LYS A 16 -11.67 -2.22 -14.28
CA LYS A 16 -11.58 -2.28 -15.75
C LYS A 16 -10.84 -1.06 -16.31
N ALA A 17 -11.14 0.14 -15.82
CA ALA A 17 -10.43 1.36 -16.21
C ALA A 17 -8.97 1.34 -15.74
N MET A 18 -8.70 0.84 -14.53
CA MET A 18 -7.32 0.67 -14.05
C MET A 18 -6.53 -0.25 -14.98
N LYS A 19 -7.13 -1.37 -15.43
CA LYS A 19 -6.48 -2.34 -16.31
C LYS A 19 -6.01 -1.73 -17.63
N THR A 20 -6.69 -0.70 -18.15
CA THR A 20 -6.30 0.00 -19.37
C THR A 20 -5.29 1.13 -19.13
N ASN A 21 -5.26 1.68 -17.92
CA ASN A 21 -4.56 2.95 -17.64
C ASN A 21 -3.29 2.78 -16.80
N PHE A 22 -3.06 1.61 -16.18
CA PHE A 22 -1.92 1.40 -15.29
C PHE A 22 -0.73 0.74 -15.99
N THR A 23 0.46 0.97 -15.42
CA THR A 23 1.66 0.17 -15.69
C THR A 23 1.93 -0.74 -14.50
N ALA A 24 2.13 -2.04 -14.75
CA ALA A 24 2.37 -3.02 -13.69
C ALA A 24 3.84 -3.04 -13.26
N TYR A 25 4.07 -2.93 -11.95
CA TYR A 25 5.38 -3.14 -11.33
C TYR A 25 5.29 -4.20 -10.24
N LYS A 26 6.35 -5.00 -10.08
CA LYS A 26 6.40 -6.04 -9.07
C LYS A 26 6.87 -5.48 -7.72
N GLY A 27 5.93 -4.91 -6.98
CA GLY A 27 6.13 -4.44 -5.61
C GLY A 27 6.18 -2.91 -5.47
N ASN A 28 5.72 -2.41 -4.32
CA ASN A 28 5.55 -0.98 -4.07
C ASN A 28 6.87 -0.19 -4.05
N SER A 29 7.99 -0.78 -3.60
CA SER A 29 9.31 -0.13 -3.69
C SER A 29 9.69 0.16 -5.14
N THR A 30 9.35 -0.74 -6.07
CA THR A 30 9.63 -0.57 -7.49
C THR A 30 8.74 0.50 -8.10
N VAL A 31 7.46 0.57 -7.71
CA VAL A 31 6.56 1.68 -8.09
C VAL A 31 7.14 3.01 -7.65
N MET A 32 7.54 3.14 -6.39
CA MET A 32 8.13 4.38 -5.87
C MET A 32 9.41 4.77 -6.62
N LYS A 33 10.29 3.80 -6.89
CA LYS A 33 11.52 4.03 -7.66
C LYS A 33 11.23 4.48 -9.09
N ALA A 34 10.21 3.91 -9.74
CA ALA A 34 9.80 4.31 -11.08
C ALA A 34 9.29 5.76 -11.12
N VAL A 35 8.49 6.17 -10.13
CA VAL A 35 8.09 7.59 -9.97
C VAL A 35 9.32 8.47 -9.72
N ASN A 36 10.21 8.08 -8.82
CA ASN A 36 11.44 8.81 -8.49
C ASN A 36 12.37 9.00 -9.71
N ALA A 37 12.38 8.02 -10.62
CA ALA A 37 13.14 8.05 -11.87
C ALA A 37 12.42 8.78 -13.01
N GLY A 38 11.16 9.19 -12.83
CA GLY A 38 10.35 9.84 -13.85
C GLY A 38 9.81 8.90 -14.94
N GLU A 39 9.79 7.59 -14.69
CA GLU A 39 9.23 6.60 -15.64
C GLU A 39 7.70 6.66 -15.71
N ILE A 40 7.06 6.99 -14.59
CA ILE A 40 5.61 7.17 -14.46
C ILE A 40 5.33 8.39 -13.57
N GLU A 41 4.20 9.06 -13.80
CA GLU A 41 3.85 10.30 -13.10
C GLU A 41 3.46 10.08 -11.62
N GLY A 42 3.00 8.88 -11.26
CA GLY A 42 2.58 8.56 -9.91
C GLY A 42 2.20 7.08 -9.75
N GLY A 43 1.96 6.66 -8.51
CA GLY A 43 1.58 5.29 -8.21
C GLY A 43 0.86 5.15 -6.87
N VAL A 44 0.01 4.13 -6.76
CA VAL A 44 -0.73 3.82 -5.54
C VAL A 44 0.06 2.81 -4.71
N ILE A 45 0.60 3.26 -3.58
CA ILE A 45 1.40 2.47 -2.63
C ILE A 45 1.01 2.80 -1.19
N TYR A 46 1.51 2.05 -0.21
CA TYR A 46 1.43 2.46 1.19
C TYR A 46 2.53 3.46 1.57
N HIS A 47 2.23 4.34 2.53
CA HIS A 47 3.11 5.44 2.94
C HIS A 47 4.49 5.00 3.43
N TYR A 48 4.59 3.84 4.10
CA TYR A 48 5.81 3.42 4.80
C TYR A 48 7.00 3.11 3.87
N TYR A 49 6.77 2.91 2.56
CA TYR A 49 7.86 2.71 1.60
C TYR A 49 8.73 3.96 1.45
N TYR A 50 8.10 5.15 1.42
CA TYR A 50 8.81 6.43 1.36
C TYR A 50 9.66 6.63 2.62
N PHE A 51 9.05 6.51 3.80
CA PHE A 51 9.77 6.68 5.07
C PHE A 51 10.89 5.65 5.25
N GLY A 52 10.67 4.41 4.84
CA GLY A 52 11.68 3.35 4.93
C GLY A 52 12.91 3.59 4.05
N ASP A 53 12.75 4.23 2.90
CA ASP A 53 13.87 4.62 2.02
C ASP A 53 14.55 5.91 2.50
N GLN A 54 13.76 6.93 2.90
CA GLN A 54 14.25 8.19 3.47
C GLN A 54 15.10 7.98 4.74
N ALA A 55 14.72 7.03 5.60
CA ALA A 55 15.49 6.69 6.79
C ALA A 55 16.83 5.98 6.47
N LYS A 56 17.05 5.58 5.22
CA LYS A 56 18.30 4.96 4.75
C LYS A 56 19.12 5.96 3.94
N THR A 57 19.00 5.92 2.62
CA THR A 57 19.78 6.75 1.69
C THR A 57 18.91 7.76 0.95
N GLY A 58 17.58 7.57 0.95
CA GLY A 58 16.64 8.38 0.16
C GLY A 58 16.82 8.23 -1.36
N GLU A 59 17.68 7.32 -1.83
CA GLU A 59 18.07 7.24 -3.25
C GLU A 59 16.88 6.93 -4.17
N ASN A 60 15.87 6.23 -3.65
CA ASN A 60 14.67 5.81 -4.36
C ASN A 60 13.46 6.72 -4.12
N SER A 61 13.61 7.80 -3.34
CA SER A 61 12.49 8.67 -2.94
C SER A 61 12.82 10.17 -2.95
N LYS A 62 14.03 10.57 -3.38
CA LYS A 62 14.48 11.97 -3.43
C LYS A 62 13.61 12.91 -4.27
N ASN A 63 12.93 12.39 -5.30
CA ASN A 63 12.11 13.15 -6.24
C ASN A 63 10.62 12.79 -6.11
N VAL A 64 10.20 12.23 -4.97
CA VAL A 64 8.83 11.76 -4.75
C VAL A 64 8.21 12.52 -3.59
N GLU A 65 6.95 12.91 -3.75
CA GLU A 65 6.12 13.42 -2.67
C GLU A 65 4.92 12.49 -2.42
N LEU A 66 4.39 12.52 -1.20
CA LEU A 66 3.23 11.72 -0.82
C LEU A 66 1.95 12.55 -0.92
N HIS A 67 1.02 12.10 -1.76
CA HIS A 67 -0.34 12.61 -1.77
C HIS A 67 -1.24 11.80 -0.83
N TYR A 68 -2.00 12.49 0.02
CA TYR A 68 -3.01 11.89 0.88
C TYR A 68 -4.40 12.32 0.42
N PHE A 69 -5.22 11.37 -0.02
CA PHE A 69 -6.56 11.63 -0.56
C PHE A 69 -7.53 12.29 0.45
N LYS A 70 -7.38 11.98 1.75
CA LYS A 70 -8.20 12.52 2.85
C LYS A 70 -9.72 12.30 2.63
N ASN A 71 -10.56 13.10 3.27
CA ASN A 71 -12.00 13.24 3.01
C ASN A 71 -12.80 11.93 2.94
N GLN A 72 -12.38 10.91 3.71
CA GLN A 72 -12.97 9.56 3.70
C GLN A 72 -13.00 8.92 2.30
N ASP A 73 -12.11 9.36 1.41
CA ASP A 73 -11.98 8.80 0.07
C ASP A 73 -11.50 7.33 0.18
N PRO A 74 -11.93 6.42 -0.71
CA PRO A 74 -11.42 5.06 -0.74
C PRO A 74 -9.89 4.95 -0.85
N GLY A 75 -9.20 5.93 -1.43
CA GLY A 75 -7.74 6.05 -1.48
C GLY A 75 -7.10 6.49 -0.16
N ALA A 76 -7.89 7.03 0.78
CA ALA A 76 -7.45 7.33 2.15
C ALA A 76 -7.52 6.12 3.10
N PHE A 77 -7.64 4.92 2.54
CA PHE A 77 -7.73 3.67 3.31
C PHE A 77 -6.49 3.42 4.17
N VAL A 78 -6.72 3.14 5.46
CA VAL A 78 -5.70 2.66 6.39
C VAL A 78 -5.79 1.14 6.50
N SER A 79 -4.77 0.45 5.99
CA SER A 79 -4.64 -1.00 6.14
C SER A 79 -4.11 -1.37 7.52
N ILE A 80 -4.73 -2.34 8.17
CA ILE A 80 -4.36 -2.80 9.52
C ILE A 80 -3.59 -4.11 9.39
N SER A 81 -2.33 -4.11 9.85
CA SER A 81 -1.55 -5.35 10.03
C SER A 81 -2.04 -6.09 11.27
N GLY A 82 -2.27 -7.40 11.16
CA GLY A 82 -2.78 -8.23 12.26
C GLY A 82 -1.80 -9.35 12.64
N GLY A 83 -1.76 -9.69 13.92
CA GLY A 83 -1.12 -10.88 14.45
C GLY A 83 -2.13 -11.70 15.26
N GLY A 84 -1.96 -13.03 15.29
CA GLY A 84 -2.85 -13.93 16.03
C GLY A 84 -2.12 -15.20 16.46
N VAL A 85 -2.38 -15.65 17.69
CA VAL A 85 -1.79 -16.89 18.21
C VAL A 85 -2.59 -18.07 17.67
N LEU A 86 -1.88 -19.04 17.07
CA LEU A 86 -2.50 -20.27 16.62
C LEU A 86 -2.96 -21.12 17.80
N ALA A 87 -4.19 -21.63 17.74
CA ALA A 87 -4.73 -22.54 18.75
C ALA A 87 -3.92 -23.85 18.89
N SER A 88 -3.15 -24.23 17.86
CA SER A 88 -2.28 -25.40 17.84
C SER A 88 -0.88 -25.16 18.43
N SER A 89 -0.60 -23.96 18.96
CA SER A 89 0.72 -23.66 19.52
C SER A 89 1.08 -24.60 20.68
N LYS A 90 2.26 -25.19 20.61
CA LYS A 90 2.87 -25.95 21.72
C LYS A 90 3.49 -25.04 22.79
N HIS A 91 3.56 -23.74 22.51
CA HIS A 91 4.11 -22.69 23.39
C HIS A 91 3.09 -21.54 23.50
N PRO A 92 1.87 -21.78 24.05
CA PRO A 92 0.81 -20.80 24.02
C PRO A 92 1.11 -19.57 24.88
N LYS A 93 1.83 -19.72 26.00
CA LYS A 93 2.16 -18.58 26.87
C LYS A 93 3.17 -17.64 26.21
N GLU A 94 4.20 -18.22 25.60
CA GLU A 94 5.26 -17.49 24.91
C GLU A 94 4.73 -16.84 23.63
N ALA A 95 3.88 -17.54 22.88
CA ALA A 95 3.24 -16.98 21.70
C ALA A 95 2.30 -15.80 22.05
N GLN A 96 1.57 -15.89 23.16
CA GLN A 96 0.75 -14.77 23.64
C GLN A 96 1.60 -13.60 24.16
N ALA A 97 2.79 -13.86 24.71
CA ALA A 97 3.71 -12.81 25.13
C ALA A 97 4.45 -12.13 23.96
N PHE A 98 4.53 -12.79 22.80
CA PHE A 98 5.13 -12.23 21.59
C PHE A 98 4.19 -11.24 20.88
N LEU A 99 2.87 -11.49 20.94
CA LEU A 99 1.87 -10.55 20.45
C LEU A 99 1.72 -9.35 21.40
#